data_AF-A0AAU8YND6-F1
#
_entry.id   AF-A0AAU8YND6-F1
#
_cell.length_a   1.000
_cell.length_b   1.000
_cell.length_c   1.000
_cell.angle_alpha   90.00
_cell.angle_beta   90.00
_cell.angle_gamma   90.00
#
_symmetry.space_group_name_H-M   'P 1'
#
loop_
_entity.id
_entity.type
_entity.pdbx_description
1 polymer ?
#
loop_
_entity_poly.entity_id
_entity_poly.type
_entity_poly.pdbx_seq_one_letter_code
_entity_poly.pdbx_strand_id
1 'polypeptide(L)'
;MNDIAVISQEEEEGAEQEALLIASERKNRDKESEKIRVLSAIASNSPTRVTDRVAWILNHYPQARDSDIKCQIIYWKTFQTDLYSGGDISFENYPKLQRLHSIARARAVVQNILGLFIASPEVRKYRGKLEEEEKQRALEVRPSHPVYCIYADESGKTGKYLLVGSLWILRSYETMKITAAINRKKAEIGFKGEMHFKEINKGNLEAYEALLGSIVQNSSSISFKGLGVNRSGLYNVDDTLNKLFYHMVIQGITEENKSGRAILPRNLQFRKDAEEASKDKLALMEIELQLKNAASNIFQGNVYVDIVEAEDSSISPLMQISDLFVSSISRIMNKEEGKEGPKDIFARKFLEAFGVDTRSETLEGLSECVRFS
;
A
#
# COMPACT_ATOMS: atom_id res chain seq x y z
N MET A 1 58.83 35.33 -28.25
CA MET A 1 58.27 34.13 -27.61
C MET A 1 56.91 34.51 -27.08
N ASN A 2 55.87 34.22 -27.84
CA ASN A 2 54.47 34.32 -27.41
C ASN A 2 53.80 33.09 -28.00
N ASP A 3 53.81 32.00 -27.23
CA ASP A 3 53.05 30.79 -27.56
C ASP A 3 51.61 31.03 -27.10
N ILE A 4 50.75 31.40 -28.05
CA ILE A 4 49.31 31.43 -27.86
C ILE A 4 48.85 29.97 -27.98
N ALA A 5 48.45 29.38 -26.85
CA ALA A 5 47.83 28.06 -26.82
C ALA A 5 46.53 28.09 -27.63
N VAL A 6 46.57 27.49 -28.82
CA VAL A 6 45.37 27.19 -29.62
C VAL A 6 44.75 25.94 -28.98
N ILE A 7 43.81 26.15 -28.07
CA ILE A 7 42.90 25.08 -27.62
C ILE A 7 42.09 24.68 -28.86
N SER A 8 42.13 23.41 -29.23
CA SER A 8 41.45 22.92 -30.44
C SER A 8 39.94 22.94 -30.23
N GLN A 9 39.17 23.34 -31.26
CA GLN A 9 37.70 23.37 -31.20
C GLN A 9 37.08 22.01 -30.83
N GLU A 10 37.79 20.90 -31.09
CA GLU A 10 37.41 19.54 -30.71
C GLU A 10 37.48 19.31 -29.18
N GLU A 11 38.37 19.99 -28.45
CA GLU A 11 38.45 19.90 -26.98
C GLU A 11 37.31 20.69 -26.30
N GLU A 12 36.86 21.81 -26.90
CA GLU A 12 35.70 22.58 -26.41
C GLU A 12 34.37 21.84 -26.66
N GLU A 13 34.18 21.25 -27.85
CA GLU A 13 32.96 20.47 -28.17
C GLU A 13 32.85 19.19 -27.31
N GLY A 14 33.99 18.52 -27.02
CA GLY A 14 34.03 17.37 -26.13
C GLY A 14 33.65 17.72 -24.68
N ALA A 15 34.14 18.84 -24.17
CA ALA A 15 33.83 19.33 -22.82
C ALA A 15 32.35 19.75 -22.68
N GLU A 16 31.75 20.33 -23.73
CA GLU A 16 30.34 20.72 -23.73
C GLU A 16 29.40 19.50 -23.77
N GLN A 17 29.75 18.46 -24.53
CA GLN A 17 29.00 17.19 -24.56
C GLN A 17 29.08 16.44 -23.23
N GLU A 18 30.26 16.42 -22.59
CA GLU A 18 30.43 15.79 -21.28
C GLU A 18 29.64 16.54 -20.19
N ALA A 19 29.64 17.88 -20.22
CA ALA A 19 28.82 18.70 -19.31
C ALA A 19 27.32 18.46 -19.48
N LEU A 20 26.83 18.29 -20.71
CA LEU A 20 25.44 17.96 -21.03
C LEU A 20 25.04 16.57 -20.53
N LEU A 21 25.91 15.58 -20.67
CA LEU A 21 25.73 14.23 -20.13
C LEU A 21 25.63 14.24 -18.61
N ILE A 22 26.56 14.92 -17.93
CA ILE A 22 26.56 15.05 -16.46
C ILE A 22 25.29 15.75 -15.97
N ALA A 23 24.84 16.81 -16.65
CA ALA A 23 23.61 17.53 -16.30
C ALA A 23 22.36 16.65 -16.49
N SER A 24 22.32 15.85 -17.56
CA SER A 24 21.23 14.90 -17.84
C SER A 24 21.16 13.79 -16.79
N GLU A 25 22.30 13.20 -16.44
CA GLU A 25 22.40 12.17 -15.39
C GLU A 25 22.01 12.70 -14.02
N ARG A 26 22.42 13.93 -13.69
CA ARG A 26 22.03 14.59 -12.44
C ARG A 26 20.52 14.81 -12.39
N LYS A 27 19.92 15.31 -13.47
CA LYS A 27 18.46 15.51 -13.59
C LYS A 27 17.68 14.19 -13.47
N ASN A 28 18.20 13.10 -14.03
CA ASN A 28 17.60 11.77 -13.89
C ASN A 28 17.71 11.23 -12.47
N ARG A 29 18.86 11.41 -11.81
CA ARG A 29 19.04 11.06 -10.39
C ARG A 29 18.11 11.87 -9.48
N ASP A 30 17.96 13.16 -9.74
CA ASP A 30 17.06 14.04 -8.99
C ASP A 30 15.59 13.63 -9.19
N LYS A 31 15.21 13.24 -10.42
CA LYS A 31 13.87 12.71 -10.71
C LYS A 31 13.61 11.39 -9.98
N GLU A 32 14.55 10.45 -10.02
CA GLU A 32 14.35 9.14 -9.39
C GLU A 32 14.32 9.24 -7.86
N SER A 33 15.18 10.08 -7.27
CA SER A 33 15.14 10.35 -5.83
C SER A 33 13.84 11.03 -5.39
N GLU A 34 13.32 12.00 -6.15
CA GLU A 34 12.01 12.62 -5.86
C GLU A 34 10.87 11.61 -6.03
N LYS A 35 10.95 10.71 -7.02
CA LYS A 35 9.97 9.63 -7.22
C LYS A 35 9.95 8.67 -6.03
N ILE A 36 11.12 8.19 -5.59
CA ILE A 36 11.25 7.32 -4.41
C ILE A 36 10.69 8.03 -3.16
N ARG A 37 11.02 9.31 -2.97
CA ARG A 37 10.52 10.11 -1.85
C ARG A 37 8.99 10.24 -1.88
N VAL A 38 8.40 10.52 -3.04
CA VAL A 38 6.93 10.61 -3.19
C VAL A 38 6.28 9.27 -2.89
N LEU A 39 6.84 8.16 -3.39
CA LEU A 39 6.34 6.81 -3.09
C LEU A 39 6.42 6.49 -1.60
N SER A 40 7.53 6.83 -0.94
CA SER A 40 7.70 6.70 0.51
C SER A 40 6.68 7.53 1.31
N ALA A 41 6.39 8.76 0.88
CA ALA A 41 5.37 9.60 1.49
C ALA A 41 3.94 9.04 1.33
N ILE A 42 3.68 8.33 0.23
CA ILE A 42 2.41 7.62 -0.01
C ILE A 42 2.31 6.38 0.86
N ALA A 43 3.34 5.52 0.86
CA ALA A 43 3.40 4.29 1.65
C ALA A 43 3.22 4.58 3.15
N SER A 44 3.87 5.64 3.64
CA SER A 44 3.73 6.10 5.03
C SER A 44 2.39 6.75 5.37
N ASN A 45 1.50 6.93 4.39
CA ASN A 45 0.20 7.60 4.53
C ASN A 45 0.29 8.96 5.26
N SER A 46 1.44 9.64 5.16
CA SER A 46 1.72 10.92 5.80
C SER A 46 2.19 11.98 4.78
N PRO A 47 1.43 12.23 3.69
CA PRO A 47 1.85 13.20 2.69
C PRO A 47 1.74 14.65 3.22
N THR A 48 2.87 15.35 3.25
CA THR A 48 2.96 16.72 3.76
C THR A 48 2.88 17.76 2.63
N ARG A 49 3.61 17.55 1.53
CA ARG A 49 3.64 18.47 0.39
C ARG A 49 2.39 18.34 -0.46
N VAL A 50 2.05 19.41 -1.19
CA VAL A 50 0.94 19.37 -2.17
C VAL A 50 1.17 18.25 -3.20
N THR A 51 2.40 18.07 -3.67
CA THR A 51 2.78 16.98 -4.58
C THR A 51 2.50 15.61 -4.00
N ASP A 52 2.88 15.36 -2.74
CA ASP A 52 2.70 14.07 -2.07
C ASP A 52 1.22 13.77 -1.86
N ARG A 53 0.46 14.79 -1.43
CA ARG A 53 -0.99 14.69 -1.22
C ARG A 53 -1.71 14.41 -2.52
N VAL A 54 -1.31 15.07 -3.60
CA VAL A 54 -1.83 14.79 -4.94
C VAL A 54 -1.45 13.38 -5.38
N ALA A 55 -0.20 12.97 -5.23
CA ALA A 55 0.23 11.63 -5.59
C ALA A 55 -0.54 10.55 -4.82
N TRP A 56 -0.78 10.77 -3.52
CA TRP A 56 -1.64 9.93 -2.69
C TRP A 56 -3.08 9.88 -3.23
N ILE A 57 -3.67 11.01 -3.65
CA ILE A 57 -5.00 11.01 -4.28
C ILE A 57 -5.00 10.21 -5.57
N LEU A 58 -4.00 10.41 -6.45
CA LEU A 58 -3.94 9.70 -7.73
C LEU A 58 -3.73 8.19 -7.54
N ASN A 59 -3.03 7.80 -6.47
CA ASN A 59 -2.87 6.41 -6.08
C ASN A 59 -4.21 5.78 -5.69
N HIS A 60 -5.01 6.46 -4.86
CA HIS A 60 -6.22 5.90 -4.25
C HIS A 60 -7.52 6.19 -5.03
N TYR A 61 -7.48 7.13 -5.96
CA TYR A 61 -8.64 7.60 -6.73
C TYR A 61 -8.30 7.73 -8.22
N PRO A 62 -8.40 6.64 -9.00
CA PRO A 62 -8.09 6.65 -10.42
C PRO A 62 -8.83 7.75 -11.22
N GLN A 63 -10.05 8.11 -10.84
CA GLN A 63 -10.81 9.21 -11.46
C GLN A 63 -10.15 10.59 -11.35
N ALA A 64 -9.27 10.79 -10.38
CA ALA A 64 -8.51 12.02 -10.21
C ALA A 64 -7.34 12.12 -11.20
N ARG A 65 -6.88 10.98 -11.75
CA ARG A 65 -5.81 10.93 -12.77
C ARG A 65 -6.21 11.69 -14.02
N ASP A 66 -7.51 11.76 -14.30
CA ASP A 66 -8.03 12.34 -15.53
C ASP A 66 -8.54 13.77 -15.37
N SER A 67 -9.09 14.14 -14.20
CA SER A 67 -9.71 15.46 -13.96
C SER A 67 -9.06 16.27 -12.82
N ASP A 68 -8.61 17.49 -13.11
CA ASP A 68 -8.08 18.44 -12.09
C ASP A 68 -9.15 18.81 -11.06
N ILE A 69 -10.39 18.99 -11.51
CA ILE A 69 -11.53 19.35 -10.64
C ILE A 69 -11.83 18.21 -9.69
N LYS A 70 -11.89 16.96 -10.18
CA LYS A 70 -12.09 15.79 -9.30
C LYS A 70 -10.93 15.66 -8.30
N CYS A 71 -9.69 15.83 -8.78
CA CYS A 71 -8.52 15.81 -7.91
C CYS A 71 -8.60 16.88 -6.82
N GLN A 72 -9.05 18.10 -7.14
CA GLN A 72 -9.23 19.18 -6.18
C GLN A 72 -10.32 18.88 -5.13
N ILE A 73 -11.50 18.44 -5.57
CA ILE A 73 -12.60 18.13 -4.64
C ILE A 73 -12.18 17.03 -3.67
N ILE A 74 -11.52 15.98 -4.16
CA ILE A 74 -11.01 14.90 -3.32
C ILE A 74 -9.90 15.41 -2.40
N TYR A 75 -9.02 16.30 -2.88
CA TYR A 75 -7.99 16.92 -2.04
C TYR A 75 -8.59 17.64 -0.85
N TRP A 76 -9.60 18.48 -1.07
CA TRP A 76 -10.25 19.21 0.01
C TRP A 76 -10.94 18.26 1.00
N LYS A 77 -11.69 17.27 0.49
CA LYS A 77 -12.36 16.25 1.32
C LYS A 77 -11.41 15.36 2.11
N THR A 78 -10.14 15.27 1.71
CA THR A 78 -9.17 14.37 2.34
C THR A 78 -8.23 15.14 3.28
N PHE A 79 -7.72 16.29 2.85
CA PHE A 79 -6.65 17.01 3.55
C PHE A 79 -7.07 18.34 4.17
N GLN A 80 -8.29 18.82 3.90
CA GLN A 80 -8.81 20.10 4.38
C GLN A 80 -10.26 19.96 4.84
N THR A 81 -10.56 18.86 5.56
CA THR A 81 -11.92 18.52 6.03
C THR A 81 -12.48 19.53 7.02
N ASP A 82 -11.60 20.21 7.76
CA ASP A 82 -11.90 21.36 8.62
C ASP A 82 -12.45 22.56 7.84
N LEU A 83 -12.07 22.68 6.57
CA LEU A 83 -12.51 23.76 5.67
C LEU A 83 -13.63 23.32 4.71
N TYR A 84 -13.71 22.02 4.37
CA TYR A 84 -14.65 21.47 3.41
C TYR A 84 -15.07 20.03 3.71
N SER A 85 -16.35 19.83 4.03
CA SER A 85 -16.94 18.52 4.35
C SER A 85 -17.77 17.90 3.21
N GLY A 86 -17.82 18.53 2.02
CA GLY A 86 -18.46 17.95 0.84
C GLY A 86 -19.81 18.53 0.41
N GLY A 87 -20.23 19.65 1.00
CA GLY A 87 -21.40 20.43 0.60
C GLY A 87 -21.02 21.80 0.04
N ASP A 88 -21.68 22.85 0.53
CA ASP A 88 -21.35 24.24 0.16
C ASP A 88 -20.07 24.71 0.86
N ILE A 89 -19.31 25.56 0.18
CA ILE A 89 -18.10 26.18 0.74
C ILE A 89 -18.47 27.58 1.23
N SER A 90 -18.24 27.85 2.51
CA SER A 90 -18.44 29.20 3.06
C SER A 90 -17.48 30.20 2.42
N PHE A 91 -17.92 31.45 2.29
CA PHE A 91 -17.10 32.54 1.75
C PHE A 91 -15.79 32.73 2.56
N GLU A 92 -15.81 32.47 3.86
CA GLU A 92 -14.62 32.56 4.72
C GLU A 92 -13.62 31.42 4.51
N ASN A 93 -14.09 30.22 4.16
CA ASN A 93 -13.25 29.04 3.98
C ASN A 93 -12.70 28.92 2.56
N TYR A 94 -13.45 29.38 1.55
CA TYR A 94 -13.05 29.29 0.15
C TYR A 94 -11.64 29.85 -0.15
N PRO A 95 -11.23 31.02 0.40
CA PRO A 95 -9.90 31.56 0.16
C PRO A 95 -8.76 30.75 0.78
N LYS A 96 -9.04 29.98 1.83
CA LYS A 96 -8.09 29.15 2.59
C LYS A 96 -7.85 27.78 1.95
N LEU A 97 -8.77 27.32 1.09
CA LEU A 97 -8.64 26.06 0.38
C LEU A 97 -7.51 26.08 -0.65
N GLN A 98 -6.86 24.93 -0.82
CA GLN A 98 -5.78 24.80 -1.79
C GLN A 98 -6.29 25.07 -3.21
N ARG A 99 -5.61 25.96 -3.92
CA ARG A 99 -6.06 26.47 -5.23
C ARG A 99 -5.89 25.43 -6.34
N LEU A 100 -6.82 25.45 -7.30
CA LEU A 100 -6.87 24.49 -8.42
C LEU A 100 -5.55 24.44 -9.20
N HIS A 101 -4.98 25.60 -9.54
CA HIS A 101 -3.74 25.68 -10.31
C HIS A 101 -2.55 25.04 -9.58
N SER A 102 -2.52 25.07 -8.23
CA SER A 102 -1.47 24.44 -7.46
C SER A 102 -1.61 22.91 -7.47
N ILE A 103 -2.84 22.42 -7.32
CA ILE A 103 -3.17 20.99 -7.39
C ILE A 103 -2.90 20.45 -8.80
N ALA A 104 -3.31 21.18 -9.84
CA ALA A 104 -3.08 20.82 -11.23
C ALA A 104 -1.58 20.76 -11.59
N ARG A 105 -0.78 21.72 -11.13
CA ARG A 105 0.68 21.69 -11.28
C ARG A 105 1.30 20.49 -10.59
N ALA A 106 0.93 20.23 -9.34
CA ALA A 106 1.38 19.05 -8.61
C ALA A 106 1.00 17.74 -9.34
N ARG A 107 -0.22 17.65 -9.88
CA ARG A 107 -0.68 16.49 -10.66
C ARG A 107 0.16 16.30 -11.92
N ALA A 108 0.45 17.38 -12.64
CA ALA A 108 1.31 17.34 -13.82
C ALA A 108 2.75 16.90 -13.48
N VAL A 109 3.30 17.30 -12.33
CA VAL A 109 4.61 16.83 -11.85
C VAL A 109 4.56 15.32 -11.60
N VAL A 110 3.58 14.83 -10.84
CA VAL A 110 3.45 13.40 -10.52
C VAL A 110 3.30 12.55 -11.79
N GLN A 111 2.43 12.95 -12.71
CA GLN A 111 2.13 12.16 -13.90
C GLN A 111 3.17 12.29 -15.02
N ASN A 112 3.60 13.51 -15.35
CA ASN A 112 4.47 13.73 -16.51
C ASN A 112 5.95 13.68 -16.16
N ILE A 113 6.33 14.24 -15.00
CA ILE A 113 7.74 14.31 -14.61
C ILE A 113 8.13 12.99 -13.94
N LEU A 114 7.39 12.56 -12.92
CA LEU A 114 7.73 11.34 -12.17
C LEU A 114 7.21 10.05 -12.85
N GLY A 115 6.26 10.16 -13.78
CA GLY A 115 5.71 9.00 -14.50
C GLY A 115 4.80 8.13 -13.62
N LEU A 116 4.26 8.67 -12.53
CA LEU A 116 3.42 7.94 -11.58
C LEU A 116 1.93 8.21 -11.85
N PHE A 117 1.08 7.20 -11.66
CA PHE A 117 -0.38 7.32 -11.70
C PHE A 117 -0.91 8.06 -12.93
N ILE A 118 -0.40 7.68 -14.10
CA ILE A 118 -0.67 8.34 -15.39
C ILE A 118 -2.17 8.33 -15.74
N ALA A 119 -2.60 9.34 -16.50
CA ALA A 119 -3.97 9.49 -16.99
C ALA A 119 -4.36 8.39 -18.00
N SER A 120 -5.67 8.18 -18.17
CA SER A 120 -6.22 7.23 -19.14
C SER A 120 -5.80 7.54 -20.58
N PRO A 121 -5.73 6.52 -21.46
CA PRO A 121 -5.33 6.71 -22.85
C PRO A 121 -6.16 7.77 -23.58
N GLU A 122 -7.48 7.82 -23.39
CA GLU A 122 -8.39 8.77 -24.06
C GLU A 122 -8.02 10.22 -23.76
N VAL A 123 -7.76 10.51 -22.48
CA VAL A 123 -7.37 11.85 -22.03
C VAL A 123 -5.98 12.22 -22.55
N ARG A 124 -5.09 11.25 -22.71
CA ARG A 124 -3.75 11.45 -23.27
C ARG A 124 -3.77 11.70 -24.79
N LYS A 125 -4.67 11.00 -25.52
CA LYS A 125 -4.95 11.25 -26.94
C LYS A 125 -5.46 12.67 -27.15
N TYR A 126 -6.46 13.08 -26.37
CA TYR A 126 -7.00 14.44 -26.40
C TYR A 126 -5.92 15.49 -26.08
N ARG A 127 -4.96 15.17 -25.19
CA ARG A 127 -3.83 16.05 -24.84
C ARG A 127 -2.65 16.00 -25.83
N GLY A 128 -2.81 15.34 -26.98
CA GLY A 128 -1.85 15.38 -28.11
C GLY A 128 -0.53 14.65 -27.85
N LYS A 129 -0.50 13.61 -27.03
CA LYS A 129 0.74 12.95 -26.57
C LYS A 129 1.06 11.58 -27.20
N LEU A 130 0.44 11.13 -28.29
CA LEU A 130 0.59 9.72 -28.72
C LEU A 130 0.47 9.46 -30.23
N GLU A 131 1.58 9.07 -30.86
CA GLU A 131 1.59 8.15 -32.02
C GLU A 131 2.41 6.87 -31.69
N GLU A 132 3.50 6.96 -30.91
CA GLU A 132 4.38 5.80 -30.71
C GLU A 132 4.03 4.87 -29.52
N GLU A 133 3.45 5.36 -28.42
CA GLU A 133 3.15 4.48 -27.25
C GLU A 133 1.78 3.78 -27.33
N GLU A 134 1.01 4.01 -28.38
CA GLU A 134 -0.38 3.56 -28.50
C GLU A 134 -0.54 2.06 -28.77
N LYS A 135 0.41 1.42 -29.45
CA LYS A 135 0.28 -0.01 -29.79
C LYS A 135 0.43 -0.97 -28.60
N GLN A 136 0.96 -0.50 -27.46
CA GLN A 136 1.18 -1.37 -26.28
C GLN A 136 0.22 -1.12 -25.11
N ARG A 137 -0.60 -0.06 -25.11
CA ARG A 137 -1.40 0.35 -23.92
C ARG A 137 -2.90 0.56 -24.14
N ALA A 138 -3.42 0.20 -25.32
CA ALA A 138 -4.82 0.40 -25.70
C ALA A 138 -5.86 -0.52 -25.01
N LEU A 139 -5.56 -1.12 -23.86
CA LEU A 139 -6.47 -2.07 -23.18
C LEU A 139 -6.96 -1.65 -21.78
N GLU A 140 -6.59 -0.48 -21.22
CA GLU A 140 -6.96 -0.15 -19.84
C GLU A 140 -7.60 1.23 -19.68
N VAL A 141 -8.84 1.36 -20.16
CA VAL A 141 -9.79 2.33 -19.58
C VAL A 141 -10.18 1.78 -18.22
N ARG A 142 -9.46 2.17 -17.15
CA ARG A 142 -9.72 1.65 -15.80
C ARG A 142 -10.97 2.32 -15.21
N PRO A 143 -12.03 1.55 -14.89
CA PRO A 143 -13.21 2.13 -14.27
C PRO A 143 -12.94 2.57 -12.81
N SER A 144 -13.57 3.67 -12.41
CA SER A 144 -13.38 4.31 -11.10
C SER A 144 -14.22 3.62 -10.02
N HIS A 145 -13.70 2.53 -9.45
CA HIS A 145 -14.37 1.79 -8.39
C HIS A 145 -13.73 2.02 -7.00
N PRO A 146 -14.48 1.81 -5.90
CA PRO A 146 -13.91 1.78 -4.55
C PRO A 146 -12.76 0.78 -4.44
N VAL A 147 -11.77 1.08 -3.60
CA VAL A 147 -10.51 0.32 -3.52
C VAL A 147 -10.45 -0.53 -2.26
N TYR A 148 -10.05 -1.79 -2.40
CA TYR A 148 -9.49 -2.60 -1.32
C TYR A 148 -8.00 -2.26 -1.19
N CYS A 149 -7.59 -1.79 -0.02
CA CYS A 149 -6.16 -1.68 0.30
C CYS A 149 -5.81 -2.81 1.28
N ILE A 150 -5.03 -3.78 0.81
CA ILE A 150 -4.62 -4.96 1.57
C ILE A 150 -3.13 -4.84 1.88
N TYR A 151 -2.80 -4.95 3.16
CA TYR A 151 -1.44 -5.03 3.68
C TYR A 151 -1.28 -6.42 4.28
N ALA A 152 -0.27 -7.16 3.86
CA ALA A 152 -0.13 -8.57 4.17
C ALA A 152 1.28 -8.90 4.65
N ASP A 153 1.38 -9.83 5.59
CA ASP A 153 2.64 -10.32 6.13
C ASP A 153 2.53 -11.82 6.45
N GLU A 154 3.67 -12.48 6.65
CA GLU A 154 3.76 -13.89 6.96
C GLU A 154 4.40 -14.19 8.31
N SER A 155 4.09 -15.36 8.88
CA SER A 155 4.71 -15.80 10.13
C SER A 155 4.81 -17.32 10.21
N GLY A 156 5.59 -17.81 11.17
CA GLY A 156 5.67 -19.24 11.46
C GLY A 156 6.58 -20.05 10.53
N LYS A 157 7.52 -19.40 9.81
CA LYS A 157 8.51 -20.08 8.94
C LYS A 157 9.27 -21.23 9.64
N THR A 158 9.48 -21.10 10.95
CA THR A 158 10.14 -22.10 11.80
C THR A 158 9.18 -22.91 12.69
N GLY A 159 7.89 -22.58 12.69
CA GLY A 159 6.88 -23.18 13.56
C GLY A 159 6.24 -24.45 13.01
N LYS A 160 5.23 -24.95 13.74
CA LYS A 160 4.35 -26.06 13.30
C LYS A 160 3.43 -25.62 12.16
N TYR A 161 2.92 -24.41 12.24
CA TYR A 161 2.02 -23.79 11.27
C TYR A 161 2.74 -22.65 10.56
N LEU A 162 2.64 -22.66 9.24
CA LEU A 162 3.02 -21.56 8.35
C LEU A 162 1.77 -20.71 8.09
N LEU A 163 1.90 -19.39 8.22
CA LEU A 163 0.77 -18.47 8.27
C LEU A 163 0.99 -17.25 7.38
N VAL A 164 -0.08 -16.76 6.79
CA VAL A 164 -0.19 -15.41 6.26
C VAL A 164 -1.33 -14.69 6.96
N GLY A 165 -1.19 -13.39 7.13
CA GLY A 165 -2.20 -12.52 7.69
C GLY A 165 -2.24 -11.19 6.96
N SER A 166 -3.38 -10.52 7.04
CA SER A 166 -3.57 -9.24 6.36
C SER A 166 -4.51 -8.31 7.09
N LEU A 167 -4.22 -7.02 6.95
CA LEU A 167 -5.08 -5.90 7.26
C LEU A 167 -5.72 -5.38 5.97
N TRP A 168 -7.04 -5.27 5.97
CA TRP A 168 -7.84 -4.76 4.86
C TRP A 168 -8.45 -3.43 5.25
N ILE A 169 -8.21 -2.42 4.42
CA ILE A 169 -8.94 -1.15 4.49
C ILE A 169 -9.95 -1.14 3.34
N LEU A 170 -11.23 -1.22 3.68
CA LEU A 170 -12.31 -1.39 2.69
C LEU A 170 -12.65 -0.10 1.92
N ARG A 171 -12.09 1.03 2.37
CA ARG A 171 -12.25 2.36 1.79
C ARG A 171 -10.93 3.11 1.89
N SER A 172 -10.30 3.37 0.76
CA SER A 172 -8.95 3.94 0.69
C SER A 172 -8.73 5.23 1.48
N TYR A 173 -9.74 6.10 1.67
CA TYR A 173 -9.56 7.31 2.49
C TYR A 173 -9.40 7.07 3.98
N GLU A 174 -9.79 5.91 4.48
CA GLU A 174 -9.63 5.57 5.89
C GLU A 174 -8.16 5.25 6.22
N THR A 175 -7.30 4.92 5.24
CA THR A 175 -5.87 4.63 5.49
C THR A 175 -5.20 5.80 6.19
N MET A 176 -5.39 7.03 5.68
CA MET A 176 -4.87 8.25 6.28
C MET A 176 -5.37 8.51 7.69
N LYS A 177 -6.67 8.32 7.92
CA LYS A 177 -7.27 8.54 9.24
C LYS A 177 -6.68 7.58 10.28
N ILE A 178 -6.54 6.30 9.91
CA ILE A 178 -5.98 5.26 10.77
C ILE A 178 -4.49 5.54 11.03
N THR A 179 -3.71 5.80 9.99
CA THR A 179 -2.29 6.13 10.12
C THR A 179 -2.07 7.37 10.98
N ALA A 180 -2.85 8.44 10.78
CA ALA A 180 -2.77 9.64 11.60
C ALA A 180 -3.13 9.37 13.08
N ALA A 181 -4.15 8.54 13.34
CA ALA A 181 -4.53 8.16 14.69
C ALA A 181 -3.42 7.38 15.40
N ILE A 182 -2.77 6.44 14.71
CA ILE A 182 -1.66 5.65 15.25
C ILE A 182 -0.44 6.54 15.50
N ASN A 183 -0.04 7.38 14.54
CA ASN A 183 1.11 8.27 14.69
C ASN A 183 0.89 9.29 15.81
N ARG A 184 -0.32 9.82 15.95
CA ARG A 184 -0.69 10.67 17.10
C ARG A 184 -0.54 9.90 18.41
N LYS A 185 -1.04 8.67 18.48
CA LYS A 185 -0.91 7.84 19.67
C LYS A 185 0.54 7.53 20.03
N LYS A 186 1.37 7.19 19.03
CA LYS A 186 2.81 6.99 19.21
C LYS A 186 3.46 8.23 19.82
N ALA A 187 3.15 9.42 19.31
CA ALA A 187 3.66 10.68 19.84
C ALA A 187 3.19 10.94 21.29
N GLU A 188 1.91 10.72 21.59
CA GLU A 188 1.33 10.90 22.93
C GLU A 188 2.01 10.03 23.99
N ILE A 189 2.31 8.77 23.67
CA ILE A 189 2.92 7.82 24.62
C ILE A 189 4.45 7.78 24.52
N GLY A 190 5.06 8.62 23.69
CA GLY A 190 6.50 8.64 23.47
C GLY A 190 7.06 7.36 22.83
N PHE A 191 6.24 6.62 22.06
CA PHE A 191 6.67 5.40 21.37
C PHE A 191 7.65 5.74 20.24
N LYS A 192 8.84 5.15 20.28
CA LYS A 192 9.89 5.35 19.26
C LYS A 192 10.04 4.09 18.41
N GLY A 193 10.19 4.29 17.11
CA GLY A 193 10.43 3.21 16.15
C GLY A 193 9.15 2.51 15.66
N GLU A 194 9.36 1.29 15.19
CA GLU A 194 8.35 0.46 14.52
C GLU A 194 7.57 -0.39 15.51
N MET A 195 6.31 -0.66 15.18
CA MET A 195 5.49 -1.61 15.93
C MET A 195 5.78 -3.00 15.37
N HIS A 196 6.66 -3.73 16.04
CA HIS A 196 7.04 -5.07 15.63
C HIS A 196 6.73 -6.07 16.72
N PHE A 197 6.04 -7.15 16.37
CA PHE A 197 5.60 -8.14 17.37
C PHE A 197 6.79 -8.74 18.14
N LYS A 198 7.93 -8.93 17.46
CA LYS A 198 9.16 -9.46 18.06
C LYS A 198 9.70 -8.60 19.22
N GLU A 199 9.43 -7.30 19.23
CA GLU A 199 9.94 -6.32 20.21
C GLU A 199 9.08 -6.25 21.48
N ILE A 200 7.92 -6.89 21.51
CA ILE A 200 7.03 -6.90 22.68
C ILE A 200 7.70 -7.62 23.85
N ASN A 201 7.79 -6.93 24.97
CA ASN A 201 8.35 -7.41 26.22
C ASN A 201 7.60 -6.79 27.42
N LYS A 202 7.99 -7.16 28.64
CA LYS A 202 7.28 -6.73 29.85
C LYS A 202 7.31 -5.21 30.06
N GLY A 203 8.37 -4.53 29.62
CA GLY A 203 8.56 -3.10 29.81
C GLY A 203 7.79 -2.22 28.82
N ASN A 204 7.36 -2.76 27.68
CA ASN A 204 6.64 -1.99 26.64
C ASN A 204 5.24 -2.53 26.32
N LEU A 205 4.78 -3.59 26.98
CA LEU A 205 3.46 -4.19 26.74
C LEU A 205 2.33 -3.16 26.83
N GLU A 206 2.33 -2.30 27.86
CA GLU A 206 1.31 -1.26 28.04
C GLU A 206 1.27 -0.28 26.86
N ALA A 207 2.43 0.05 26.28
CA ALA A 207 2.51 0.92 25.11
C ALA A 207 1.91 0.25 23.87
N TYR A 208 2.16 -1.04 23.66
CA TYR A 208 1.56 -1.83 22.58
C TYR A 208 0.04 -1.96 22.74
N GLU A 209 -0.44 -2.20 23.96
CA GLU A 209 -1.88 -2.24 24.26
C GLU A 209 -2.56 -0.88 24.03
N ALA A 210 -1.89 0.23 24.37
CA ALA A 210 -2.38 1.57 24.08
C ALA A 210 -2.47 1.85 22.57
N LEU A 211 -1.52 1.34 21.78
CA LEU A 211 -1.57 1.43 20.31
C LEU A 211 -2.69 0.57 19.73
N LEU A 212 -2.88 -0.66 20.23
CA LEU A 212 -4.01 -1.52 19.88
C LEU A 212 -5.35 -0.80 20.10
N GLY A 213 -5.50 -0.09 21.22
CA GLY A 213 -6.69 0.72 21.49
C GLY A 213 -7.00 1.74 20.39
N SER A 214 -5.98 2.40 19.81
CA SER A 214 -6.16 3.33 18.69
C SER A 214 -6.55 2.64 17.38
N ILE A 215 -6.10 1.40 17.15
CA ILE A 215 -6.50 0.59 15.99
C ILE A 215 -7.98 0.19 16.14
N VAL A 216 -8.37 -0.28 17.32
CA VAL A 216 -9.74 -0.71 17.64
C VAL A 216 -10.77 0.41 17.48
N GLN A 217 -10.40 1.66 17.77
CA GLN A 217 -11.27 2.82 17.52
C GLN A 217 -11.65 3.02 16.05
N ASN A 218 -10.93 2.37 15.12
CA ASN A 218 -11.20 2.40 13.69
C ASN A 218 -11.68 1.03 13.15
N SER A 219 -12.13 0.12 14.02
CA SER A 219 -12.51 -1.26 13.69
C SER A 219 -13.54 -1.38 12.56
N SER A 220 -14.48 -0.45 12.44
CA SER A 220 -15.51 -0.47 11.39
C SER A 220 -14.93 -0.38 9.97
N SER A 221 -13.79 0.29 9.83
CA SER A 221 -13.13 0.57 8.55
C SER A 221 -12.13 -0.50 8.14
N ILE A 222 -11.84 -1.45 9.04
CA ILE A 222 -10.82 -2.48 8.85
C ILE A 222 -11.40 -3.88 8.88
N SER A 223 -10.72 -4.81 8.23
CA SER A 223 -10.94 -6.24 8.39
C SER A 223 -9.59 -6.93 8.52
N PHE A 224 -9.53 -7.95 9.36
CA PHE A 224 -8.38 -8.83 9.45
C PHE A 224 -8.70 -10.16 8.79
N LYS A 225 -7.73 -10.73 8.07
CA LYS A 225 -7.89 -12.05 7.44
C LYS A 225 -6.57 -12.80 7.51
N GLY A 226 -6.61 -14.05 7.92
CA GLY A 226 -5.44 -14.91 8.02
C GLY A 226 -5.74 -16.32 7.55
N LEU A 227 -4.70 -16.99 7.08
CA LEU A 227 -4.75 -18.36 6.61
C LEU A 227 -3.48 -19.09 7.04
N GLY A 228 -3.65 -20.30 7.56
CA GLY A 228 -2.56 -21.13 8.05
C GLY A 228 -2.64 -22.57 7.58
N VAL A 229 -1.48 -23.20 7.43
CA VAL A 229 -1.34 -24.63 7.11
C VAL A 229 -0.30 -25.28 7.99
N ASN A 230 -0.48 -26.58 8.25
CA ASN A 230 0.56 -27.36 8.92
C ASN A 230 1.79 -27.48 8.01
N ARG A 231 2.97 -27.19 8.55
CA ARG A 231 4.23 -27.21 7.82
C ARG A 231 4.71 -28.62 7.49
N SER A 232 4.27 -29.62 8.25
CA SER A 232 4.64 -31.01 8.02
C SER A 232 4.19 -31.46 6.63
N GLY A 233 5.12 -31.93 5.81
CA GLY A 233 4.86 -32.38 4.44
C GLY A 233 4.91 -31.28 3.36
N LEU A 234 5.20 -30.02 3.72
CA LEU A 234 5.46 -28.97 2.73
C LEU A 234 6.87 -29.09 2.15
N TYR A 235 6.96 -29.12 0.82
CA TYR A 235 8.24 -29.21 0.10
C TYR A 235 8.85 -27.83 -0.18
N ASN A 236 8.03 -26.81 -0.43
CA ASN A 236 8.47 -25.46 -0.75
C ASN A 236 7.66 -24.43 0.05
N VAL A 237 8.30 -23.81 1.04
CA VAL A 237 7.68 -22.84 1.95
C VAL A 237 7.24 -21.59 1.20
N ASP A 238 8.08 -21.07 0.30
CA ASP A 238 7.80 -19.81 -0.41
C ASP A 238 6.65 -19.95 -1.42
N ASP A 239 6.63 -21.04 -2.19
CA ASP A 239 5.49 -21.36 -3.07
C ASP A 239 4.19 -21.55 -2.27
N THR A 240 4.30 -22.15 -1.08
CA THR A 240 3.15 -22.27 -0.18
C THR A 240 2.68 -20.90 0.31
N LEU A 241 3.58 -19.99 0.68
CA LEU A 241 3.23 -18.63 1.08
C LEU A 241 2.51 -17.87 -0.05
N ASN A 242 2.99 -17.97 -1.30
CA ASN A 242 2.33 -17.34 -2.45
C ASN A 242 0.89 -17.84 -2.61
N LYS A 243 0.68 -19.16 -2.52
CA LYS A 243 -0.65 -19.78 -2.55
C LYS A 243 -1.53 -19.30 -1.40
N LEU A 244 -0.98 -19.22 -0.18
CA LEU A 244 -1.71 -18.74 0.99
C LEU A 244 -2.15 -17.28 0.81
N PHE A 245 -1.27 -16.38 0.33
CA PHE A 245 -1.62 -14.99 0.04
C PHE A 245 -2.75 -14.91 -0.99
N TYR A 246 -2.62 -15.64 -2.10
CA TYR A 246 -3.65 -15.70 -3.12
C TYR A 246 -5.01 -16.15 -2.56
N HIS A 247 -5.05 -17.32 -1.89
CA HIS A 247 -6.30 -17.85 -1.35
C HIS A 247 -6.92 -16.95 -0.28
N MET A 248 -6.11 -16.37 0.62
CA MET A 248 -6.56 -15.41 1.61
C MET A 248 -7.25 -14.20 0.95
N VAL A 249 -6.70 -13.67 -0.15
CA VAL A 249 -7.30 -12.55 -0.88
C VAL A 249 -8.62 -12.95 -1.56
N ILE A 250 -8.67 -14.07 -2.27
CA ILE A 250 -9.91 -14.51 -2.96
C ILE A 250 -11.03 -14.78 -1.97
N GLN A 251 -10.74 -15.52 -0.90
CA GLN A 251 -11.71 -15.81 0.14
C GLN A 251 -12.15 -14.53 0.86
N GLY A 252 -11.22 -13.60 1.09
CA GLY A 252 -11.51 -12.33 1.71
C GLY A 252 -12.43 -11.44 0.90
N ILE A 253 -12.18 -11.28 -0.40
CA ILE A 253 -13.07 -10.53 -1.31
C ILE A 253 -14.48 -11.15 -1.30
N THR A 254 -14.55 -12.48 -1.34
CA THR A 254 -15.83 -13.21 -1.34
C THR A 254 -16.65 -12.91 -0.09
N GLU A 255 -16.02 -12.88 1.10
CA GLU A 255 -16.67 -12.52 2.36
C GLU A 255 -17.12 -11.07 2.42
N GLU A 256 -16.25 -10.13 2.05
CA GLU A 256 -16.57 -8.71 2.14
C GLU A 256 -17.70 -8.33 1.16
N ASN A 257 -17.74 -8.99 0.00
CA ASN A 257 -18.83 -8.85 -0.95
C ASN A 257 -20.13 -9.49 -0.41
N LYS A 258 -20.07 -10.72 0.11
CA LYS A 258 -21.24 -11.44 0.65
C LYS A 258 -21.85 -10.75 1.88
N SER A 259 -21.03 -10.18 2.75
CA SER A 259 -21.48 -9.44 3.93
C SER A 259 -22.07 -8.07 3.59
N GLY A 260 -21.86 -7.58 2.37
CA GLY A 260 -22.29 -6.24 1.94
C GLY A 260 -21.40 -5.10 2.43
N ARG A 261 -20.36 -5.37 3.23
CA ARG A 261 -19.42 -4.35 3.71
C ARG A 261 -18.61 -3.74 2.55
N ALA A 262 -18.26 -4.54 1.55
CA ALA A 262 -17.56 -4.10 0.36
C ALA A 262 -18.08 -4.79 -0.91
N ILE A 263 -19.19 -4.27 -1.42
CA ILE A 263 -19.83 -4.79 -2.64
C ILE A 263 -18.98 -4.49 -3.89
N LEU A 264 -18.85 -5.46 -4.79
CA LEU A 264 -18.23 -5.35 -6.11
C LEU A 264 -19.10 -4.52 -7.08
N PRO A 265 -18.56 -3.83 -8.11
CA PRO A 265 -17.17 -3.88 -8.58
C PRO A 265 -16.19 -2.99 -7.80
N ARG A 266 -14.92 -3.44 -7.70
CA ARG A 266 -13.86 -2.78 -6.91
C ARG A 266 -12.46 -2.91 -7.50
N ASN A 267 -11.63 -1.91 -7.21
CA ASN A 267 -10.19 -1.97 -7.45
C ASN A 267 -9.49 -2.67 -6.29
N LEU A 268 -8.41 -3.40 -6.57
CA LEU A 268 -7.62 -4.16 -5.62
C LEU A 268 -6.19 -3.63 -5.59
N GLN A 269 -5.73 -3.22 -4.42
CA GLN A 269 -4.34 -2.91 -4.13
C GLN A 269 -3.84 -3.87 -3.06
N PHE A 270 -2.87 -4.70 -3.42
CA PHE A 270 -2.22 -5.67 -2.54
C PHE A 270 -0.78 -5.26 -2.30
N ARG A 271 -0.38 -5.24 -1.03
CA ARG A 271 0.98 -4.95 -0.58
C ARG A 271 1.40 -6.04 0.38
N LYS A 272 2.59 -6.60 0.18
CA LYS A 272 3.23 -7.48 1.17
C LYS A 272 4.44 -6.80 1.79
N ASP A 273 4.84 -7.21 2.99
CA ASP A 273 6.08 -6.71 3.59
C ASP A 273 7.30 -7.06 2.71
N ALA A 274 8.25 -6.14 2.63
CA ALA A 274 9.44 -6.29 1.81
C ALA A 274 10.44 -7.23 2.49
N GLU A 275 10.93 -8.23 1.75
CA GLU A 275 12.01 -9.12 2.16
C GLU A 275 13.23 -8.91 1.25
N GLU A 276 13.59 -9.93 0.45
CA GLU A 276 14.67 -9.87 -0.51
C GLU A 276 14.14 -9.45 -1.89
N ALA A 277 14.67 -8.37 -2.45
CA ALA A 277 14.14 -7.74 -3.67
C ALA A 277 13.92 -8.71 -4.86
N SER A 278 14.84 -9.65 -5.08
CA SER A 278 14.71 -10.64 -6.17
C SER A 278 13.59 -11.65 -5.90
N LYS A 279 13.46 -12.10 -4.66
CA LYS A 279 12.42 -13.04 -4.22
C LYS A 279 11.05 -12.39 -4.27
N ASP A 280 10.95 -11.16 -3.75
CA ASP A 280 9.72 -10.37 -3.76
C ASP A 280 9.20 -10.15 -5.18
N LYS A 281 10.10 -9.81 -6.12
CA LYS A 281 9.71 -9.60 -7.51
C LYS A 281 9.06 -10.83 -8.13
N LEU A 282 9.64 -12.02 -7.93
CA LEU A 282 9.08 -13.27 -8.47
C LEU A 282 7.75 -13.62 -7.80
N ALA A 283 7.67 -13.53 -6.47
CA ALA A 283 6.46 -13.81 -5.71
C ALA A 283 5.30 -12.89 -6.11
N LEU A 284 5.56 -11.58 -6.23
CA LEU A 284 4.54 -10.60 -6.60
C LEU A 284 4.06 -10.76 -8.04
N MET A 285 4.94 -11.11 -8.98
CA MET A 285 4.55 -11.42 -10.36
C MET A 285 3.59 -12.62 -10.42
N GLU A 286 3.86 -13.66 -9.63
CA GLU A 286 3.01 -14.84 -9.54
C GLU A 286 1.66 -14.52 -8.90
N ILE A 287 1.67 -13.83 -7.75
CA ILE A 287 0.45 -13.40 -7.06
C ILE A 287 -0.40 -12.50 -7.97
N GLU A 288 0.20 -11.52 -8.65
CA GLU A 288 -0.51 -10.63 -9.56
C GLU A 288 -1.19 -11.41 -10.70
N LEU A 289 -0.48 -12.35 -11.32
CA LEU A 289 -1.03 -13.19 -12.39
C LEU A 289 -2.23 -14.02 -11.89
N GLN A 290 -2.10 -14.65 -10.71
CA GLN A 290 -3.17 -15.44 -10.11
C GLN A 290 -4.39 -14.57 -9.76
N LEU A 291 -4.17 -13.38 -9.17
CA LEU A 291 -5.23 -12.43 -8.86
C LEU A 291 -5.95 -11.92 -10.11
N LYS A 292 -5.23 -11.66 -11.20
CA LYS A 292 -5.83 -11.25 -12.50
C LYS A 292 -6.67 -12.37 -13.12
N ASN A 293 -6.21 -13.62 -13.02
CA ASN A 293 -6.98 -14.78 -13.46
C ASN A 293 -8.27 -14.94 -12.63
N ALA A 294 -8.18 -14.81 -11.32
CA ALA A 294 -9.34 -14.91 -10.43
C ALA A 294 -10.32 -13.74 -10.61
N ALA A 295 -9.82 -12.52 -10.82
CA ALA A 295 -10.64 -11.36 -11.18
C ALA A 295 -11.54 -11.65 -12.38
N SER A 296 -11.01 -12.32 -13.41
CA SER A 296 -11.76 -12.67 -14.61
C SER A 296 -12.69 -13.86 -14.40
N ASN A 297 -12.17 -14.95 -13.82
CA ASN A 297 -12.87 -16.25 -13.79
C ASN A 297 -13.81 -16.42 -12.57
N ILE A 298 -13.42 -15.89 -11.41
CA ILE A 298 -14.16 -16.04 -10.15
C ILE A 298 -15.08 -14.84 -9.94
N PHE A 299 -14.56 -13.62 -10.13
CA PHE A 299 -15.29 -12.38 -9.89
C PHE A 299 -15.94 -11.78 -11.14
N GLN A 300 -15.90 -12.49 -12.27
CA GLN A 300 -16.56 -12.11 -13.53
C GLN A 300 -16.19 -10.69 -14.01
N GLY A 301 -14.92 -10.30 -13.82
CA GLY A 301 -14.40 -8.99 -14.19
C GLY A 301 -14.79 -7.86 -13.24
N ASN A 302 -15.43 -8.14 -12.09
CA ASN A 302 -15.83 -7.11 -11.12
C ASN A 302 -14.74 -6.78 -10.09
N VAL A 303 -13.57 -7.42 -10.17
CA VAL A 303 -12.38 -7.04 -9.40
C VAL A 303 -11.31 -6.58 -10.37
N TYR A 304 -10.73 -5.42 -10.13
CA TYR A 304 -9.69 -4.84 -10.99
C TYR A 304 -8.38 -4.76 -10.21
N VAL A 305 -7.41 -5.59 -10.57
CA VAL A 305 -6.07 -5.59 -9.94
C VAL A 305 -5.32 -4.33 -10.36
N ASP A 306 -5.12 -3.39 -9.44
CA ASP A 306 -4.51 -2.07 -9.70
C ASP A 306 -3.03 -2.05 -9.32
N ILE A 307 -2.71 -2.49 -8.11
CA ILE A 307 -1.35 -2.49 -7.54
C ILE A 307 -1.08 -3.82 -6.84
N VAL A 308 0.08 -4.41 -7.11
CA VAL A 308 0.64 -5.57 -6.42
C VAL A 308 2.13 -5.30 -6.22
N GLU A 309 2.54 -4.96 -5.00
CA GLU A 309 3.91 -4.53 -4.72
C GLU A 309 4.41 -4.96 -3.33
N ALA A 310 5.72 -4.88 -3.13
CA ALA A 310 6.33 -4.98 -1.80
C ALA A 310 6.37 -3.58 -1.19
N GLU A 311 6.11 -3.49 0.11
CA GLU A 311 6.15 -2.24 0.86
C GLU A 311 7.07 -2.38 2.07
N ASP A 312 7.91 -1.37 2.28
CA ASP A 312 8.81 -1.31 3.43
C ASP A 312 8.00 -0.99 4.71
N SER A 313 7.92 -1.96 5.63
CA SER A 313 7.22 -1.81 6.90
C SER A 313 7.79 -0.70 7.79
N SER A 314 9.05 -0.30 7.63
CA SER A 314 9.66 0.75 8.46
C SER A 314 8.94 2.09 8.37
N ILE A 315 8.38 2.36 7.20
CA ILE A 315 7.65 3.59 6.91
C ILE A 315 6.13 3.40 6.93
N SER A 316 5.61 2.17 7.04
CA SER A 316 4.17 1.88 6.90
C SER A 316 3.54 1.38 8.21
N PRO A 317 2.78 2.25 8.93
CA PRO A 317 2.04 1.82 10.11
C PRO A 317 1.00 0.73 9.82
N LEU A 318 0.45 0.67 8.60
CA LEU A 318 -0.56 -0.33 8.23
C LEU A 318 0.09 -1.70 7.99
N MET A 319 1.29 -1.73 7.39
CA MET A 319 2.07 -2.96 7.27
C MET A 319 2.48 -3.49 8.65
N GLN A 320 2.95 -2.61 9.54
CA GLN A 320 3.27 -2.96 10.92
C GLN A 320 2.08 -3.58 11.67
N ILE A 321 0.85 -3.13 11.42
CA ILE A 321 -0.36 -3.75 12.00
C ILE A 321 -0.59 -5.16 11.45
N SER A 322 -0.28 -5.39 10.16
CA SER A 322 -0.35 -6.72 9.56
C SER A 322 0.61 -7.70 10.24
N ASP A 323 1.86 -7.28 10.51
CA ASP A 323 2.84 -8.06 11.32
C ASP A 323 2.24 -8.40 12.69
N LEU A 324 1.76 -7.39 13.43
CA LEU A 324 1.16 -7.61 14.75
C LEU A 324 0.02 -8.63 14.71
N PHE A 325 -0.81 -8.59 13.67
CA PHE A 325 -1.91 -9.54 13.51
C PHE A 325 -1.44 -10.96 13.20
N VAL A 326 -0.65 -11.16 12.14
CA VAL A 326 -0.19 -12.51 11.74
C VAL A 326 0.69 -13.14 12.82
N SER A 327 1.53 -12.34 13.47
CA SER A 327 2.37 -12.78 14.58
C SER A 327 1.56 -13.11 15.83
N SER A 328 0.42 -12.44 16.06
CA SER A 328 -0.52 -12.81 17.14
C SER A 328 -1.16 -14.17 16.90
N ILE A 329 -1.60 -14.45 15.66
CA ILE A 329 -2.12 -15.78 15.29
C ILE A 329 -1.03 -16.85 15.46
N SER A 330 0.15 -16.58 14.89
CA SER A 330 1.29 -17.49 14.95
C SER A 330 1.68 -17.81 16.37
N ARG A 331 1.65 -16.81 17.26
CA ARG A 331 1.95 -17.02 18.68
C ARG A 331 1.00 -17.99 19.35
N ILE A 332 -0.29 -17.98 19.00
CA ILE A 332 -1.28 -18.90 19.57
C ILE A 332 -1.15 -20.30 18.94
N MET A 333 -1.03 -20.39 17.62
CA MET A 333 -1.00 -21.66 16.90
C MET A 333 0.30 -22.45 17.09
N ASN A 334 1.42 -21.75 17.16
CA ASN A 334 2.76 -22.33 17.32
C ASN A 334 3.22 -22.33 18.78
N LYS A 335 2.29 -22.16 19.73
CA LYS A 335 2.63 -22.12 21.15
C LYS A 335 3.10 -23.50 21.63
N GLU A 336 4.30 -23.54 22.21
CA GLU A 336 4.78 -24.67 22.99
C GLU A 336 4.38 -24.50 24.47
N GLU A 337 4.27 -25.61 25.21
CA GLU A 337 3.90 -25.58 26.62
C GLU A 337 4.87 -24.70 27.44
N GLY A 338 4.32 -23.75 28.21
CA GLY A 338 5.15 -22.81 28.97
C GLY A 338 4.36 -21.72 29.69
N LYS A 339 5.06 -20.94 30.52
CA LYS A 339 4.49 -19.79 31.22
C LYS A 339 4.08 -18.70 30.23
N GLU A 340 2.93 -18.09 30.47
CA GLU A 340 2.42 -16.98 29.68
C GLU A 340 3.37 -15.77 29.77
N GLY A 341 3.84 -15.30 28.61
CA GLY A 341 4.70 -14.13 28.48
C GLY A 341 3.96 -12.90 27.91
N PRO A 342 4.63 -11.74 27.83
CA PRO A 342 4.04 -10.50 27.31
C PRO A 342 3.45 -10.62 25.89
N LYS A 343 4.12 -11.39 25.02
CA LYS A 343 3.65 -11.67 23.65
C LYS A 343 2.36 -12.50 23.62
N ASP A 344 2.21 -13.44 24.56
CA ASP A 344 0.99 -14.24 24.69
C ASP A 344 -0.19 -13.36 25.12
N ILE A 345 0.05 -12.48 26.09
CA ILE A 345 -0.96 -11.52 26.59
C ILE A 345 -1.41 -10.59 25.46
N PHE A 346 -0.46 -10.00 24.74
CA PHE A 346 -0.77 -9.11 23.62
C PHE A 346 -1.52 -9.83 22.50
N ALA A 347 -1.06 -11.01 22.08
CA ALA A 347 -1.69 -11.80 21.03
C ALA A 347 -3.15 -12.10 21.34
N ARG A 348 -3.43 -12.53 22.58
CA ARG A 348 -4.79 -12.78 23.04
C ARG A 348 -5.65 -11.51 23.01
N LYS A 349 -5.16 -10.41 23.57
CA LYS A 349 -5.89 -9.13 23.56
C LYS A 349 -6.16 -8.61 22.14
N PHE A 350 -5.21 -8.77 21.22
CA PHE A 350 -5.39 -8.36 19.83
C PHE A 350 -6.53 -9.12 19.18
N LEU A 351 -6.51 -10.46 19.25
CA LEU A 351 -7.53 -11.28 18.60
C LEU A 351 -8.91 -11.14 19.27
N GLU A 352 -8.94 -11.05 20.61
CA GLU A 352 -10.18 -10.76 21.37
C GLU A 352 -10.79 -9.41 20.93
N ALA A 353 -9.98 -8.38 20.72
CA ALA A 353 -10.45 -7.05 20.35
C ALA A 353 -11.11 -6.97 18.95
N PHE A 354 -10.77 -7.90 18.06
CA PHE A 354 -11.36 -7.99 16.71
C PHE A 354 -12.34 -9.16 16.55
N GLY A 355 -12.61 -9.92 17.61
CA GLY A 355 -13.53 -11.04 17.58
C GLY A 355 -13.11 -12.14 16.60
N VAL A 356 -11.80 -12.32 16.39
CA VAL A 356 -11.26 -13.26 15.40
C VAL A 356 -11.54 -14.69 15.86
N ASP A 357 -12.36 -15.39 15.09
CA ASP A 357 -12.73 -16.79 15.33
C ASP A 357 -11.91 -17.73 14.44
N THR A 358 -11.75 -18.99 14.87
CA THR A 358 -11.02 -20.01 14.09
C THR A 358 -11.99 -20.92 13.35
N ARG A 359 -11.82 -21.04 12.04
CA ARG A 359 -12.59 -21.99 11.22
C ARG A 359 -11.65 -22.89 10.44
N SER A 360 -11.82 -24.19 10.56
CA SER A 360 -11.10 -25.16 9.72
C SER A 360 -11.77 -25.25 8.35
N GLU A 361 -10.99 -25.15 7.27
CA GLU A 361 -11.45 -25.28 5.88
C GLU A 361 -10.46 -26.13 5.07
N THR A 362 -10.97 -26.86 4.08
CA THR A 362 -10.13 -27.55 3.08
C THR A 362 -10.09 -26.69 1.81
N LEU A 363 -8.90 -26.29 1.37
CA LEU A 363 -8.71 -25.48 0.16
C LEU A 363 -8.14 -26.33 -0.99
N GLU A 364 -8.60 -26.10 -2.22
CA GLU A 364 -8.04 -26.77 -3.39
C GLU A 364 -6.53 -26.49 -3.52
N GLY A 365 -5.71 -27.55 -3.55
CA GLY A 365 -4.25 -27.44 -3.67
C GLY A 365 -3.49 -27.27 -2.34
N LEU A 366 -4.19 -27.20 -1.19
CA LEU A 366 -3.61 -27.19 0.15
C LEU A 366 -4.24 -28.30 1.00
N SER A 367 -3.53 -28.78 2.03
CA SER A 367 -4.09 -29.70 3.05
C SER A 367 -5.07 -28.97 3.97
N GLU A 368 -5.44 -29.55 5.13
CA GLU A 368 -6.28 -28.86 6.13
C GLU A 368 -5.73 -27.45 6.45
N CYS A 369 -6.48 -26.41 6.09
CA CYS A 369 -6.17 -25.03 6.38
C CYS A 369 -6.96 -24.53 7.59
N VAL A 370 -6.38 -23.60 8.33
CA VAL A 370 -7.07 -22.87 9.40
C VAL A 370 -7.22 -21.42 8.98
N ARG A 371 -8.45 -20.92 9.01
CA ARG A 371 -8.82 -19.56 8.65
C ARG A 371 -9.07 -18.72 9.89
N PHE A 372 -8.71 -17.44 9.79
CA PHE A 372 -8.91 -16.40 10.79
C PHE A 372 -9.58 -15.20 10.10
N SER A 373 -10.73 -14.75 10.59
CA SER A 373 -11.47 -13.63 10.00
C SER A 373 -12.36 -12.93 11.00
#